data_AF-A0A3N6SD69-F1
#
_entry.id   AF-A0A3N6SD69-F1
#
_cell.length_a   1.000
_cell.length_b   1.000
_cell.length_c   1.000
_cell.angle_alpha   90.00
_cell.angle_beta   90.00
_cell.angle_gamma   90.00
#
_symmetry.space_group_name_H-M   'P 1'
#
loop_
_entity.id
_entity.type
_entity.pdbx_description
1 polymer ?
#
loop_
_entity_poly.entity_id
_entity_poly.type
_entity_poly.pdbx_seq_one_letter_code
_entity_poly.pdbx_strand_id
1 'polypeptide(L)'
;MDEIATRLKKRLDALKGARQVHESVWRDCYDHTYPQRGSGLTSDHLDAQSAKSRVALLLTSTATDSARILASALMSGMTPPQVQWMDLGEEGMSDDERAGFTHQRIARHLVAAKSTVMYGKNASEPRYSDGERLIRRRFWLFR
;
A
#
# COMPACT_ATOMS: atom_id res chain seq x y z
N MET A 1 -7.86 16.43 31.69
CA MET A 1 -7.07 15.58 30.76
C MET A 1 -6.72 14.21 31.36
N ASP A 2 -6.50 14.09 32.68
CA ASP A 2 -6.16 12.81 33.33
C ASP A 2 -7.26 11.73 33.32
N GLU A 3 -8.53 12.12 33.32
CA GLU A 3 -9.65 11.16 33.31
C GLU A 3 -9.73 10.37 31.99
N ILE A 4 -9.47 11.04 30.85
CA ILE A 4 -9.43 10.36 29.54
C ILE A 4 -8.22 9.43 29.48
N ALA A 5 -7.06 9.88 29.97
CA ALA A 5 -5.85 9.07 30.00
C ALA A 5 -6.01 7.81 30.87
N THR A 6 -6.63 7.92 32.04
CA THR A 6 -6.90 6.76 32.91
C THR A 6 -7.91 5.81 32.29
N ARG A 7 -8.96 6.31 31.64
CA ARG A 7 -9.93 5.48 30.90
C ARG A 7 -9.27 4.72 29.74
N LEU A 8 -8.39 5.38 28.99
CA LEU A 8 -7.64 4.76 27.89
C LEU A 8 -6.69 3.66 28.41
N LYS A 9 -5.98 3.89 29.52
CA LYS A 9 -5.13 2.88 30.16
C LYS A 9 -5.93 1.63 30.55
N LYS A 10 -7.07 1.80 31.24
CA LYS A 10 -7.95 0.69 31.62
C LYS A 10 -8.45 -0.11 30.40
N ARG A 11 -8.84 0.59 29.33
CA ARG A 11 -9.27 -0.07 28.08
C ARG A 11 -8.13 -0.83 27.41
N LEU A 12 -6.93 -0.25 27.37
CA LEU A 12 -5.75 -0.87 26.81
C LEU A 12 -5.35 -2.14 27.59
N ASP A 13 -5.44 -2.12 28.92
CA ASP A 13 -5.16 -3.30 29.75
C ASP A 13 -6.20 -4.41 29.53
N ALA A 14 -7.48 -4.07 29.42
CA ALA A 14 -8.52 -5.04 29.06
C ALA A 14 -8.28 -5.67 27.67
N LEU A 15 -7.89 -4.86 26.67
CA LEU A 15 -7.57 -5.34 25.32
C LEU A 15 -6.28 -6.17 25.28
N LYS A 16 -5.29 -5.86 26.12
CA LYS A 16 -4.11 -6.71 26.31
C LYS A 16 -4.50 -8.07 26.87
N GLY A 17 -5.36 -8.11 27.88
CA GLY A 17 -5.89 -9.36 28.44
C GLY A 17 -6.60 -10.23 27.39
N ALA A 18 -7.44 -9.63 26.54
CA ALA A 18 -8.11 -10.35 25.46
C ALA A 18 -7.12 -10.92 24.42
N ARG A 19 -6.04 -10.19 24.13
CA ARG A 19 -5.02 -10.61 23.15
C ARG A 19 -4.12 -11.74 23.67
N GLN A 20 -3.86 -11.82 24.97
CA GLN A 20 -2.92 -12.80 25.56
C GLN A 20 -3.20 -14.24 25.15
N VAL A 21 -4.47 -14.61 24.95
CA VAL A 21 -4.88 -15.97 24.54
C VAL A 21 -4.31 -16.34 23.16
N HIS A 22 -4.12 -15.37 22.27
CA HIS A 22 -3.62 -15.59 20.92
C HIS A 22 -2.10 -15.44 20.80
N GLU A 23 -1.45 -14.75 21.74
CA GLU A 23 -0.02 -14.43 21.65
C GLU A 23 0.88 -15.67 21.67
N SER A 24 0.50 -16.73 22.39
CA SER A 24 1.26 -17.99 22.39
C SER A 24 1.28 -18.65 21.01
N VAL A 25 0.10 -18.83 20.41
CA VAL A 25 -0.04 -19.45 19.08
C VAL A 25 0.67 -18.62 18.02
N TRP A 26 0.55 -17.29 18.08
CA TRP A 26 1.24 -16.42 17.14
C TRP A 26 2.77 -16.55 17.25
N ARG A 27 3.30 -16.66 18.47
CA ARG A 27 4.74 -16.86 18.70
C ARG A 27 5.20 -18.17 18.07
N ASP A 28 4.48 -19.26 18.32
CA ASP A 28 4.82 -20.57 17.77
C ASP A 28 4.82 -20.54 16.23
N CYS A 29 3.81 -19.89 15.62
CA CYS A 29 3.78 -19.70 14.16
C CYS A 29 4.97 -18.90 13.64
N TYR A 30 5.40 -17.85 14.34
CA TYR A 30 6.56 -17.05 13.95
C TYR A 30 7.88 -17.79 14.13
N ASP A 31 8.04 -18.57 15.20
CA ASP A 31 9.25 -19.35 15.45
C ASP A 31 9.50 -20.41 14.35
N HIS A 32 8.44 -20.91 13.70
CA HIS A 32 8.52 -21.84 12.57
C HIS A 32 8.55 -21.19 11.17
N THR A 33 8.37 -19.88 11.05
CA THR A 33 8.29 -19.20 9.74
C THR A 33 9.27 -18.03 9.63
N TYR A 34 9.06 -16.99 10.43
CA TYR A 34 9.81 -15.75 10.45
C TYR A 34 10.08 -15.33 11.91
N PRO A 35 11.07 -15.94 12.59
CA PRO A 35 11.31 -15.70 14.01
C PRO A 35 11.67 -14.22 14.29
N GLN A 36 12.30 -13.54 13.34
CA GLN A 36 12.59 -12.11 13.42
C GLN A 36 11.32 -11.25 13.45
N ARG A 37 10.26 -11.64 12.73
CA ARG A 37 9.00 -10.89 12.69
C ARG A 37 8.15 -11.09 13.94
N GLY A 38 8.38 -12.18 14.68
CA GLY A 38 7.75 -12.41 15.99
C GLY A 38 8.33 -11.52 17.09
N SER A 39 9.53 -10.95 16.90
CA SER A 39 10.14 -10.03 17.86
C SER A 39 9.38 -8.70 17.89
N GLY A 40 8.96 -8.27 19.08
CA GLY A 40 8.13 -7.07 19.28
C GLY A 40 6.62 -7.31 19.36
N LEU A 41 6.13 -8.53 19.08
CA LEU A 41 4.75 -8.90 19.41
C LEU A 41 4.55 -8.99 20.93
N THR A 42 5.61 -9.42 21.63
CA THR A 42 5.74 -9.39 23.09
C THR A 42 6.79 -8.36 23.47
N SER A 43 6.87 -7.99 24.75
CA SER A 43 7.93 -7.14 25.31
C SER A 43 9.36 -7.69 25.18
N ASP A 44 9.53 -8.84 24.53
CA ASP A 44 10.84 -9.44 24.27
C ASP A 44 11.38 -8.92 22.93
N HIS A 45 12.47 -8.16 23.02
CA HIS A 45 13.20 -7.66 21.87
C HIS A 45 14.39 -8.57 21.62
N LEU A 46 14.37 -9.26 20.47
CA LEU A 46 15.51 -10.09 20.07
C LEU A 46 16.68 -9.20 19.67
N ASP A 47 17.82 -9.42 20.29
CA ASP A 47 19.09 -8.90 19.79
C ASP A 47 19.44 -9.55 18.42
N ALA A 48 20.25 -8.87 17.63
CA ALA A 48 20.68 -9.32 16.30
C ALA A 48 21.31 -10.72 16.33
N GLN A 49 22.03 -11.06 17.41
CA GLN A 49 22.63 -12.38 17.57
C GLN A 49 21.61 -13.46 17.95
N SER A 50 20.67 -13.14 18.83
CA SER A 50 19.55 -14.02 19.20
C SER A 50 18.58 -14.27 18.04
N ALA A 51 18.41 -13.28 17.18
CA ALA A 51 17.65 -13.42 15.94
C ALA A 51 18.29 -14.43 14.99
N LYS A 52 19.62 -14.39 14.81
CA LYS A 52 20.34 -15.35 13.97
C LYS A 52 20.29 -16.76 14.52
N SER A 53 20.42 -16.93 15.84
CA SER A 53 20.33 -18.25 16.45
C SER A 53 18.94 -18.87 16.28
N ARG A 54 17.86 -18.09 16.40
CA ARG A 54 16.50 -18.58 16.11
C ARG A 54 16.31 -18.97 14.65
N VAL A 55 16.84 -18.19 13.71
CA VAL A 55 16.81 -18.57 12.29
C VAL A 55 17.58 -19.87 12.04
N ALA A 56 18.69 -20.09 12.75
CA ALA A 56 19.48 -21.32 12.65
C ALA A 56 18.76 -22.57 13.19
N LEU A 57 17.71 -22.42 14.01
CA LEU A 57 16.88 -23.54 14.47
C LEU A 57 15.88 -24.02 13.41
N LEU A 58 15.68 -23.27 12.33
CA LEU A 58 14.79 -23.68 11.25
C LEU A 58 15.41 -24.84 10.46
N LEU A 59 14.77 -26.01 10.49
CA LEU A 59 15.22 -27.21 9.79
C LEU A 59 15.00 -27.14 8.26
N THR A 60 13.99 -26.40 7.81
CA THR A 60 13.61 -26.29 6.39
C THR A 60 13.04 -24.90 6.08
N SER A 61 13.17 -24.44 4.83
CA SER A 61 12.57 -23.19 4.35
C SER A 61 11.11 -23.33 3.92
N THR A 62 10.54 -24.55 3.87
CA THR A 62 9.19 -24.79 3.33
C THR A 62 8.11 -23.92 3.94
N ALA A 63 8.11 -23.77 5.27
CA ALA A 63 7.13 -22.96 5.98
C ALA A 63 7.30 -21.46 5.69
N THR A 64 8.55 -20.99 5.66
CA THR A 64 8.90 -19.61 5.30
C THR A 64 8.49 -19.27 3.86
N ASP A 65 8.79 -20.15 2.91
CA ASP A 65 8.46 -19.96 1.50
C ASP A 65 6.94 -19.99 1.27
N SER A 66 6.23 -20.92 1.91
CA SER A 66 4.76 -21.01 1.85
C SER A 66 4.09 -19.75 2.39
N ALA A 67 4.55 -19.24 3.53
CA ALA A 67 4.04 -18.00 4.10
C ALA A 67 4.28 -16.80 3.17
N ARG A 68 5.44 -16.73 2.51
CA ARG A 68 5.76 -15.69 1.53
C ARG A 68 4.82 -15.74 0.32
N ILE A 69 4.65 -16.94 -0.26
CA ILE A 69 3.79 -17.16 -1.44
C ILE A 69 2.35 -16.79 -1.11
N LEU A 70 1.84 -17.22 0.05
CA LEU A 70 0.50 -16.87 0.51
C LEU A 70 0.31 -15.35 0.65
N ALA A 71 1.27 -14.67 1.28
CA ALA A 71 1.22 -13.22 1.42
C ALA A 71 1.23 -12.51 0.06
N SER A 72 2.04 -12.97 -0.90
CA SER A 72 2.07 -12.42 -2.26
C SER A 72 0.75 -12.65 -3.00
N ALA A 73 0.14 -13.83 -2.88
CA ALA A 73 -1.16 -14.14 -3.46
C ALA A 73 -2.27 -13.24 -2.88
N LEU A 74 -2.29 -13.08 -1.56
CA LEU A 74 -3.23 -12.20 -0.85
C LEU A 74 -3.12 -10.74 -1.31
N MET A 75 -1.90 -10.20 -1.38
CA MET A 75 -1.69 -8.82 -1.85
C MET A 75 -2.10 -8.63 -3.32
N SER A 76 -1.82 -9.62 -4.16
CA SER A 76 -2.20 -9.58 -5.58
C SER A 76 -3.71 -9.63 -5.77
N GLY A 77 -4.42 -10.36 -4.89
CA GLY A 77 -5.88 -10.46 -4.92
C GLY A 77 -6.61 -9.28 -4.28
N MET A 78 -6.12 -8.73 -3.17
CA MET A 78 -6.80 -7.65 -2.44
C MET A 78 -6.48 -6.26 -2.97
N THR A 79 -5.24 -6.02 -3.39
CA THR A 79 -4.77 -4.68 -3.79
C THR A 79 -3.98 -4.77 -5.10
N PRO A 80 -4.64 -5.14 -6.21
CA PRO A 80 -3.98 -5.16 -7.51
C PRO A 80 -3.50 -3.75 -7.90
N PRO A 81 -2.29 -3.62 -8.47
CA PRO A 81 -1.76 -2.32 -8.91
C PRO A 81 -2.47 -1.78 -10.15
N GLN A 82 -3.03 -2.66 -10.98
CA GLN A 82 -3.60 -2.32 -12.29
C GLN A 82 -5.11 -2.04 -12.27
N VAL A 83 -5.80 -2.36 -11.17
CA VAL A 83 -7.27 -2.31 -11.10
C VAL A 83 -7.68 -1.48 -9.89
N GLN A 84 -8.80 -0.75 -10.02
CA GLN A 84 -9.40 -0.07 -8.88
C GLN A 84 -9.85 -1.13 -7.85
N TRP A 85 -9.18 -1.15 -6.70
CA TRP A 85 -9.43 -2.15 -5.63
C TRP A 85 -10.30 -1.61 -4.49
N MET A 86 -10.54 -0.30 -4.44
CA MET A 86 -11.48 0.33 -3.52
C MET A 86 -12.29 1.36 -4.28
N ASP A 87 -13.58 1.37 -4.01
CA ASP A 87 -14.48 2.40 -4.49
C ASP A 87 -15.18 3.09 -3.32
N LEU A 88 -15.19 4.41 -3.38
CA LEU A 88 -15.85 5.30 -2.43
C LEU A 88 -16.91 6.06 -3.22
N GLY A 89 -17.91 5.32 -3.70
CA GLY A 89 -19.08 5.88 -4.36
C GLY A 89 -20.09 6.41 -3.35
N GLU A 90 -20.82 7.45 -3.73
CA GLU A 90 -22.05 7.83 -3.04
C GLU A 90 -23.16 6.85 -3.44
N GLU A 91 -23.96 6.41 -2.47
CA GLU A 91 -25.06 5.48 -2.73
C GLU A 91 -26.09 6.16 -3.64
N GLY A 92 -26.25 5.66 -4.87
CA GLY A 92 -27.20 6.18 -5.86
C GLY A 92 -26.60 6.94 -7.05
N MET A 93 -25.27 7.13 -7.12
CA MET A 93 -24.64 7.65 -8.34
C MET A 93 -24.63 6.60 -9.45
N SER A 94 -25.09 6.99 -10.64
CA SER A 94 -24.99 6.16 -11.84
C SER A 94 -23.55 6.05 -12.35
N ASP A 95 -23.22 4.96 -13.04
CA ASP A 95 -21.87 4.73 -13.59
C ASP A 95 -21.43 5.84 -14.55
N ASP A 96 -22.38 6.47 -15.25
CA ASP A 96 -22.15 7.60 -16.16
C ASP A 96 -21.76 8.88 -15.41
N GLU A 97 -22.42 9.19 -14.29
CA GLU A 97 -22.08 10.33 -13.43
C GLU A 97 -20.67 10.16 -12.84
N ARG A 98 -20.34 8.93 -12.43
CA ARG A 98 -19.02 8.57 -11.90
C ARG A 98 -17.92 8.68 -12.97
N ALA A 99 -18.18 8.24 -14.19
CA ALA A 99 -17.28 8.44 -15.32
C ALA A 99 -17.05 9.94 -15.61
N GLY A 100 -18.12 10.75 -15.53
CA GLY A 100 -18.06 12.21 -15.69
C GLY A 100 -17.10 12.89 -14.70
N PHE A 101 -17.13 12.50 -13.42
CA PHE A 101 -16.23 13.06 -12.40
C PHE A 101 -14.76 12.73 -12.65
N THR A 102 -14.45 11.52 -13.13
CA THR A 102 -13.06 11.14 -13.46
C THR A 102 -12.52 11.94 -14.65
N HIS A 103 -13.35 12.17 -15.67
CA HIS A 103 -12.99 12.94 -16.86
C HIS A 103 -12.75 14.42 -16.54
N GLN A 104 -13.58 15.02 -15.68
CA GLN A 104 -13.40 16.41 -15.23
C GLN A 104 -12.13 16.59 -14.38
N ARG A 105 -11.72 15.58 -13.59
CA ARG A 105 -10.48 15.64 -12.79
C ARG A 105 -9.23 15.68 -13.68
N ILE A 106 -9.20 14.86 -14.74
CA ILE A 106 -8.12 14.89 -15.75
C ILE A 106 -8.08 16.24 -16.46
N ALA A 107 -9.23 16.77 -16.88
CA ALA A 107 -9.33 18.08 -17.51
C ALA A 107 -8.81 19.20 -16.59
N ARG A 108 -9.10 19.15 -15.28
CA ARG A 108 -8.64 20.16 -14.32
C ARG A 108 -7.11 20.13 -14.12
N HIS A 109 -6.50 18.96 -14.14
CA HIS A 109 -5.04 18.83 -14.11
C HIS A 109 -4.38 19.31 -15.41
N LEU A 110 -5.00 19.07 -16.57
CA LEU A 110 -4.52 19.58 -17.86
C LEU A 110 -4.63 21.12 -17.96
N VAL A 111 -5.66 21.73 -17.36
CA VAL A 111 -5.79 23.19 -17.32
C VAL A 111 -4.78 23.84 -16.37
N ALA A 112 -4.43 23.18 -15.25
CA ALA A 112 -3.35 23.63 -14.37
C ALA A 112 -1.96 23.47 -15.00
N ALA A 113 -1.79 22.49 -15.89
CA ALA A 113 -0.60 22.29 -16.71
C ALA A 113 -0.67 23.04 -18.05
N LYS A 114 -1.16 24.30 -18.07
CA LYS A 114 -0.87 25.21 -19.17
C LYS A 114 0.64 25.41 -19.20
N SER A 115 1.32 24.61 -20.01
CA SER A 115 2.71 24.81 -20.37
C SER A 115 2.85 26.25 -20.87
N THR A 116 3.84 26.96 -20.34
CA THR A 116 4.24 28.28 -20.79
C THR A 116 4.79 28.14 -22.22
N VAL A 117 3.89 28.08 -23.20
CA VAL A 117 4.25 28.10 -24.62
C VAL A 117 4.68 29.54 -24.95
N MET A 118 5.98 29.78 -24.90
CA MET A 118 6.57 31.03 -25.38
C MET A 118 6.57 31.02 -26.92
N TYR A 119 5.68 31.79 -27.53
CA TYR A 119 5.76 32.08 -28.96
C TYR A 119 6.89 33.10 -29.22
N GLY A 120 8.02 32.64 -29.75
CA GLY A 120 9.06 33.50 -30.30
C GLY A 120 8.56 34.18 -31.57
N LYS A 121 8.72 35.51 -31.66
CA LYS A 121 8.04 36.39 -32.61
C LYS A 121 8.22 36.11 -34.12
N ASN A 122 9.10 35.22 -34.59
CA ASN A 122 9.37 35.04 -36.02
C ASN A 122 9.79 33.60 -36.41
N ALA A 123 8.98 32.58 -36.12
CA ALA A 123 9.16 31.26 -36.73
C ALA A 123 7.81 30.54 -36.88
N SER A 124 7.54 30.01 -38.06
CA SER A 124 6.29 29.37 -38.47
C SER A 124 6.09 27.95 -37.91
N GLU A 125 6.85 27.53 -36.90
CA GLU A 125 6.65 26.24 -36.23
C GLU A 125 6.79 26.34 -34.70
N PRO A 126 5.84 25.78 -33.93
CA PRO A 126 5.94 25.72 -32.47
C PRO A 126 6.97 24.66 -32.05
N ARG A 127 8.03 25.08 -31.34
CA ARG A 127 8.92 24.14 -30.64
C ARG A 127 8.30 23.72 -29.31
N TYR A 128 7.75 22.52 -29.28
CA TYR A 128 7.36 21.85 -28.04
C TYR A 128 8.59 21.26 -27.34
N SER A 129 8.69 21.49 -26.03
CA SER A 129 9.67 20.80 -25.18
C SER A 129 9.35 19.31 -25.12
N ASP A 130 10.39 18.47 -25.04
CA ASP A 130 10.36 17.03 -25.34
C ASP A 130 9.38 16.18 -24.51
N GLY A 131 8.75 16.73 -23.47
CA GLY A 131 7.71 16.05 -22.69
C GLY A 131 6.40 15.81 -23.43
N GLU A 132 6.06 16.63 -24.43
CA GLU A 132 4.75 16.55 -25.10
C GLU A 132 4.70 15.57 -26.30
N ARG A 133 5.86 15.08 -26.77
CA ARG A 133 5.91 14.10 -27.87
C ARG A 133 5.50 12.69 -27.44
N LEU A 134 5.63 12.36 -26.15
CA LEU A 134 5.34 11.01 -25.65
C LEU A 134 3.83 10.73 -25.55
N ILE A 135 3.02 11.76 -25.30
CA ILE A 135 1.57 11.59 -25.06
C ILE A 135 0.83 11.25 -26.36
N ARG A 136 1.29 11.75 -27.51
CA ARG A 136 0.61 11.49 -28.80
C ARG A 136 1.07 10.23 -29.54
N ARG A 137 2.26 9.68 -29.27
CA ARG A 137 2.69 8.43 -29.94
C ARG A 137 1.88 7.21 -29.50
N ARG A 138 1.35 7.21 -28.27
CA ARG A 138 0.62 6.06 -27.74
C ARG A 138 -0.85 6.01 -28.19
N PHE A 139 -1.40 7.11 -28.69
CA PHE A 139 -2.77 7.17 -29.21
C PHE A 139 -2.91 6.70 -30.67
N TRP A 140 -1.81 6.59 -31.42
CA TRP A 140 -1.81 6.17 -32.83
C TRP A 140 -1.46 4.69 -33.06
N LEU A 141 -1.00 3.96 -32.03
CA LEU A 141 -0.56 2.56 -32.13
C LEU A 141 -1.66 1.55 -31.74
N PHE A 142 -2.87 2.01 -31.43
CA PHE A 142 -4.04 1.19 -31.16
C PHE A 142 -5.19 1.62 -32.08
N ARG A 143 -5.02 1.40 -33.39
CA ARG A 143 -6.09 1.34 -34.37
C ARG A 143 -5.77 0.26 -35.39
#